data_AF-A0A9E0FA55-F1
#
_entry.id   AF-A0A9E0FA55-F1
#
_cell.length_a   1.000
_cell.length_b   1.000
_cell.length_c   1.000
_cell.angle_alpha   90.00
_cell.angle_beta   90.00
_cell.angle_gamma   90.00
#
_symmetry.space_group_name_H-M   'P 1'
#
loop_
_entity.id
_entity.type
_entity.pdbx_description
1 polymer ?
#
loop_
_entity_poly.entity_id
_entity_poly.type
_entity_poly.pdbx_seq_one_letter_code
_entity_poly.pdbx_strand_id
1 'polypeptide(L)'
;MKEDTLSYIRNNKEITFEQKIRLVIMLSLPTILAQVSSIIMQYIDASMVGRLGAGCSASIGLVSTTTWLLGSLASAPSLGFSIQVAQLVGAKKFNRARRVFLQSFGIVLLISIIIGAAGAMISWGLPAWLGGEEPIQKDATMYFLITSLSM
;
A
#
# COMPACT_ATOMS: atom_id res chain seq x y z
N MET A 1 -12.18 -33.05 -15.11
CA MET A 1 -12.22 -31.70 -15.70
C MET A 1 -13.09 -30.85 -14.79
N LYS A 2 -12.50 -30.16 -13.80
CA LYS A 2 -13.26 -29.38 -12.80
C LYS A 2 -13.80 -28.14 -13.51
N GLU A 3 -15.12 -28.06 -13.67
CA GLU A 3 -15.77 -26.90 -14.25
C GLU A 3 -15.43 -25.65 -13.43
N ASP A 4 -14.77 -24.71 -14.10
CA ASP A 4 -14.31 -23.45 -13.54
C ASP A 4 -15.54 -22.59 -13.20
N THR A 5 -15.80 -22.36 -11.91
CA THR A 5 -16.90 -21.50 -11.43
C THR A 5 -16.81 -20.07 -11.98
N LEU A 6 -15.63 -19.65 -12.45
CA LEU A 6 -15.41 -18.42 -13.22
C LEU A 6 -16.20 -18.35 -14.54
N SER A 7 -16.50 -19.50 -15.15
CA SER A 7 -17.29 -19.57 -16.38
C SER A 7 -18.78 -19.24 -16.17
N TYR A 8 -19.31 -19.44 -14.96
CA TYR A 8 -20.70 -19.12 -14.61
C TYR A 8 -20.92 -17.61 -14.45
N ILE A 9 -19.95 -16.87 -13.91
CA ILE A 9 -19.96 -15.39 -13.86
C ILE A 9 -19.87 -14.80 -15.28
N ARG A 10 -19.08 -15.42 -16.15
CA ARG A 10 -18.90 -14.98 -17.55
C ARG A 10 -20.13 -15.25 -18.44
N ASN A 11 -20.93 -16.26 -18.10
CA ASN A 11 -22.13 -16.70 -18.86
C ASN A 11 -23.47 -16.30 -18.24
N ASN A 12 -23.50 -15.46 -17.20
CA ASN A 12 -24.71 -14.91 -16.59
C ASN A 12 -25.74 -15.97 -16.13
N LYS A 13 -25.27 -17.15 -15.71
CA LYS A 13 -26.12 -18.22 -15.15
C LYS A 13 -26.36 -17.98 -13.65
N GLU A 14 -27.52 -18.39 -13.14
CA GLU A 14 -27.83 -18.30 -11.71
C GLU A 14 -26.83 -19.12 -10.89
N ILE A 15 -26.13 -18.46 -9.97
CA ILE A 15 -25.13 -19.08 -9.09
C ILE A 15 -25.82 -19.47 -7.79
N THR A 16 -25.81 -20.76 -7.46
CA THR A 16 -26.35 -21.28 -6.19
C THR A 16 -25.57 -20.70 -4.99
N PHE A 17 -26.23 -20.52 -3.84
CA PHE A 17 -25.61 -19.93 -2.64
C PHE A 17 -24.31 -20.65 -2.22
N GLU A 18 -24.30 -21.99 -2.31
CA GLU A 18 -23.12 -22.82 -2.03
C GLU A 18 -21.93 -22.51 -2.96
N GLN A 19 -22.21 -22.25 -4.25
CA GLN A 19 -21.19 -21.89 -5.24
C GLN A 19 -20.64 -20.47 -5.00
N LYS A 20 -21.48 -19.53 -4.52
CA LYS A 20 -21.02 -18.19 -4.12
C LYS A 20 -20.07 -18.26 -2.92
N ILE A 21 -20.42 -19.02 -1.88
CA ILE A 21 -19.57 -19.22 -0.71
C ILE A 21 -18.24 -19.85 -1.12
N ARG A 22 -18.28 -20.91 -1.94
CA ARG A 22 -17.07 -21.59 -2.41
C ARG A 22 -16.16 -20.65 -3.22
N LEU A 23 -16.73 -19.79 -4.05
CA LEU A 23 -15.96 -18.81 -4.84
C LEU A 23 -15.34 -17.73 -3.95
N VAL A 24 -16.08 -17.21 -2.97
CA VAL A 24 -15.55 -16.26 -1.99
C VAL A 24 -14.38 -16.88 -1.23
N ILE A 25 -14.53 -18.12 -0.73
CA ILE A 25 -13.44 -18.82 -0.03
C ILE A 25 -12.22 -19.00 -0.96
N MET A 26 -12.44 -19.41 -2.21
CA MET A 26 -11.37 -19.65 -3.19
C MET A 26 -10.59 -18.37 -3.55
N LEU A 27 -11.24 -17.19 -3.56
CA LEU A 27 -10.59 -15.90 -3.84
C LEU A 27 -9.99 -15.26 -2.56
N SER A 28 -10.65 -15.39 -1.42
CA SER A 28 -10.21 -14.80 -0.16
C SER A 28 -9.01 -15.54 0.43
N LEU A 29 -8.96 -16.87 0.36
CA LEU A 29 -7.87 -17.65 0.94
C LEU A 29 -6.48 -17.26 0.39
N PRO A 30 -6.24 -17.18 -0.94
CA PRO A 30 -4.94 -16.73 -1.45
C PRO A 30 -4.65 -15.28 -1.09
N THR A 31 -5.68 -14.42 -1.06
CA THR A 31 -5.53 -13.01 -0.67
C THR A 31 -5.10 -12.87 0.80
N ILE A 32 -5.72 -13.65 1.70
CA ILE A 32 -5.36 -13.68 3.12
C ILE A 32 -3.94 -14.20 3.31
N LEU A 33 -3.57 -15.30 2.65
CA LEU A 33 -2.21 -15.85 2.72
C LEU A 33 -1.16 -14.84 2.23
N ALA A 34 -1.44 -14.12 1.14
CA ALA A 34 -0.58 -13.06 0.64
C ALA A 34 -0.42 -11.93 1.67
N GLN A 35 -1.51 -11.49 2.30
CA GLN A 35 -1.46 -10.46 3.34
C GLN A 35 -0.68 -10.92 4.57
N VAL A 36 -0.88 -12.15 5.04
CA VAL A 36 -0.11 -12.72 6.17
C VAL A 36 1.38 -12.77 5.81
N SER A 37 1.73 -13.22 4.60
CA SER A 37 3.11 -13.21 4.13
C SER A 37 3.73 -11.80 4.10
N SER A 38 2.95 -10.79 3.68
CA SER A 38 3.41 -9.40 3.66
C SER A 38 3.67 -8.87 5.07
N ILE A 39 2.83 -9.22 6.04
CA ILE A 39 3.04 -8.86 7.45
C ILE A 39 4.32 -9.52 7.98
N ILE A 40 4.53 -10.80 7.68
CA ILE A 40 5.74 -11.52 8.10
C ILE A 40 6.99 -10.87 7.49
N MET A 41 6.99 -10.50 6.21
CA MET A 41 8.11 -9.77 5.59
C MET A 41 8.41 -8.47 6.33
N GLN A 42 7.38 -7.69 6.67
CA GLN A 42 7.56 -6.45 7.43
C GLN A 42 8.21 -6.67 8.80
N TYR A 43 7.85 -7.76 9.50
CA TYR A 43 8.50 -8.14 10.77
C TYR A 43 9.95 -8.60 10.58
N ILE A 44 10.26 -9.30 9.49
CA ILE A 44 11.63 -9.70 9.16
C ILE A 44 12.49 -8.45 8.91
N ASP A 45 11.98 -7.48 8.13
CA ASP A 45 12.69 -6.23 7.85
C ASP A 45 12.95 -5.44 9.15
N ALA A 46 11.93 -5.34 10.02
CA ALA A 46 12.06 -4.73 11.34
C ALA A 46 13.09 -5.46 12.22
N SER A 47 13.12 -6.79 12.17
CA SER A 47 14.08 -7.60 12.93
C SER A 47 15.51 -7.45 12.39
N MET A 48 15.67 -7.31 11.07
CA MET A 48 16.96 -7.09 10.42
C MET A 48 17.58 -5.77 10.86
N VAL A 49 16.82 -4.67 10.86
CA VAL A 49 17.30 -3.38 11.37
C VAL A 49 17.49 -3.39 12.89
N GLY A 50 16.70 -4.21 13.61
CA GLY A 50 16.88 -4.61 15.00
C GLY A 50 18.31 -5.05 15.32
N ARG A 51 18.89 -5.87 14.44
CA ARG A 51 20.25 -6.41 14.60
C ARG A 51 21.36 -5.41 14.32
N LEU A 52 21.07 -4.30 13.62
CA LEU A 52 22.05 -3.24 13.33
C LEU A 52 22.34 -2.36 14.55
N GLY A 53 21.50 -2.42 15.59
CA GLY A 53 21.70 -1.73 16.85
C GLY A 53 20.44 -1.04 17.36
N ALA A 54 20.40 -0.78 18.66
CA ALA A 54 19.28 -0.11 19.32
C ALA A 54 19.05 1.32 18.78
N GLY A 55 20.12 2.07 18.49
CA GLY A 55 20.04 3.43 17.92
C GLY A 55 19.42 3.47 16.51
N CYS A 56 19.79 2.54 15.64
CA CYS A 56 19.23 2.42 14.29
C CYS A 56 17.73 2.07 14.33
N SER A 57 17.36 1.14 15.21
CA SER A 57 15.95 0.75 15.39
C SER A 57 15.11 1.86 16.02
N ALA A 58 15.66 2.58 16.99
CA ALA A 58 15.02 3.75 17.60
C ALA A 58 14.81 4.87 16.56
N SER A 59 15.78 5.08 15.66
CA SER A 59 15.67 6.05 14.56
C SER A 59 14.50 5.74 13.64
N ILE A 60 14.37 4.48 13.22
CA ILE A 60 13.28 4.02 12.36
C ILE A 60 11.94 4.09 13.09
N GLY A 61 11.91 3.67 14.36
CA GLY A 61 10.72 3.70 15.21
C GLY A 61 10.18 5.11 15.40
N LEU A 62 11.07 6.09 15.64
CA LEU A 62 10.75 7.50 15.84
C LEU A 62 9.93 8.06 14.67
N VAL A 63 10.38 7.80 13.44
CA VAL A 63 9.73 8.34 12.23
C VAL A 63 8.64 7.42 11.66
N SER A 64 8.48 6.20 12.18
CA SER A 64 7.59 5.17 11.59
C SER A 64 6.13 5.60 11.48
N THR A 65 5.60 6.32 12.48
CA THR A 65 4.23 6.83 12.49
C THR A 65 4.00 7.87 11.41
N THR A 66 5.00 8.73 11.18
CA THR A 66 4.96 9.74 10.12
C THR A 66 5.11 9.09 8.75
N THR A 67 6.02 8.12 8.61
CA THR A 67 6.18 7.34 7.38
C THR A 67 4.89 6.59 7.03
N TRP A 68 4.23 6.00 8.03
CA TRP A 68 2.96 5.31 7.83
C TRP A 68 1.86 6.27 7.39
N LEU A 69 1.79 7.48 7.98
CA LEU A 69 0.85 8.52 7.58
C LEU A 69 1.07 8.95 6.13
N LEU A 70 2.31 9.26 5.75
CA LEU A 70 2.64 9.67 4.39
C LEU A 70 2.37 8.55 3.38
N GLY A 71 2.73 7.31 3.70
CA GLY A 71 2.43 6.14 2.86
C GLY A 71 0.92 5.88 2.71
N SER A 72 0.14 6.14 3.76
CA SER A 72 -1.32 6.06 3.71
C SER A 72 -1.92 7.14 2.81
N LEU A 73 -1.41 8.37 2.88
CA LEU A 73 -1.83 9.45 1.99
C LEU A 73 -1.44 9.19 0.53
N ALA A 74 -0.26 8.62 0.29
CA ALA A 74 0.19 8.26 -1.07
C ALA A 74 -0.65 7.10 -1.67
N SER A 75 -1.08 6.14 -0.84
CA SER A 75 -1.85 4.98 -1.31
C SER A 75 -3.37 5.24 -1.42
N ALA A 76 -3.93 6.21 -0.71
CA ALA A 76 -5.36 6.51 -0.72
C ALA A 76 -5.94 6.81 -2.12
N PRO A 77 -5.29 7.62 -3.00
CA PRO A 77 -5.75 7.83 -4.37
C PRO A 77 -5.79 6.54 -5.19
N SER A 78 -4.78 5.68 -5.04
CA SER A 78 -4.70 4.39 -5.73
C SER A 78 -5.91 3.50 -5.42
N LEU A 79 -6.29 3.40 -4.14
CA LEU A 79 -7.49 2.70 -3.71
C LEU A 79 -8.77 3.33 -4.30
N GLY A 80 -8.88 4.67 -4.28
CA GLY A 80 -10.01 5.39 -4.85
C GLY A 80 -10.20 5.14 -6.36
N PHE A 81 -9.11 5.10 -7.12
CA PHE A 81 -9.16 4.76 -8.55
C PHE A 81 -9.46 3.29 -8.79
N SER A 82 -8.94 2.37 -7.98
CA SER A 82 -9.22 0.94 -8.07
C SER A 82 -10.72 0.64 -7.97
N ILE A 83 -11.42 1.29 -7.02
CA ILE A 83 -12.87 1.15 -6.87
C ILE A 83 -13.62 1.64 -8.12
N GLN A 84 -13.24 2.80 -8.66
CA GLN A 84 -13.87 3.35 -9.87
C GLN A 84 -13.67 2.43 -11.08
N VAL A 85 -12.47 1.90 -11.26
CA VAL A 85 -12.16 0.95 -12.34
C VAL A 85 -12.98 -0.33 -12.16
N ALA A 86 -13.05 -0.88 -10.95
CA ALA A 86 -13.84 -2.08 -10.67
C ALA A 86 -15.33 -1.89 -10.99
N GLN A 87 -15.93 -0.75 -10.60
CA GLN A 87 -17.31 -0.42 -10.92
C GLN A 87 -17.55 -0.27 -12.44
N LEU A 88 -16.62 0.37 -13.16
CA LEU A 88 -16.73 0.54 -14.62
C LEU A 88 -16.58 -0.79 -15.38
N VAL A 89 -15.70 -1.67 -14.89
CA VAL A 89 -15.54 -3.03 -15.41
C VAL A 89 -16.81 -3.85 -15.15
N GLY A 90 -17.38 -3.78 -13.95
CA GLY A 90 -18.65 -4.42 -13.61
C GLY A 90 -19.82 -3.94 -14.48
N ALA A 91 -19.84 -2.64 -14.83
CA ALA A 91 -20.82 -2.06 -15.74
C ALA A 91 -20.57 -2.35 -17.24
N LYS A 92 -19.59 -3.20 -17.59
CA LYS A 92 -19.15 -3.51 -18.96
C LYS A 92 -18.70 -2.28 -19.78
N LYS A 93 -18.33 -1.18 -19.11
CA LYS A 93 -17.88 0.09 -19.73
C LYS A 93 -16.36 0.12 -19.90
N PHE A 94 -15.79 -0.88 -20.59
CA PHE A 94 -14.34 -1.09 -20.70
C PHE A 94 -13.56 0.11 -21.25
N ASN A 95 -14.11 0.82 -22.24
CA ASN A 95 -13.47 2.02 -22.79
C ASN A 95 -13.32 3.14 -21.76
N ARG A 96 -14.33 3.31 -20.87
CA ARG A 96 -14.23 4.30 -19.78
C ARG A 96 -13.30 3.81 -18.69
N ALA A 97 -13.36 2.52 -18.33
CA ALA A 97 -12.45 1.92 -17.35
C ALA A 97 -10.97 2.13 -17.74
N ARG A 98 -10.62 1.90 -19.02
CA ARG A 98 -9.27 2.11 -19.53
C ARG A 98 -8.82 3.57 -19.43
N ARG A 99 -9.70 4.53 -19.73
CA ARG A 99 -9.37 5.95 -19.61
C ARG A 99 -9.12 6.38 -18.17
N VAL A 100 -9.99 5.96 -17.25
CA VAL A 100 -9.84 6.24 -15.81
C VAL A 100 -8.55 5.63 -15.27
N PHE A 101 -8.22 4.40 -15.68
CA PHE A 101 -6.97 3.74 -15.33
C PHE A 101 -5.72 4.46 -15.85
N LEU A 102 -5.75 4.97 -17.09
CA LEU A 102 -4.62 5.75 -17.62
C LEU A 102 -4.49 7.11 -16.92
N GLN A 103 -5.60 7.75 -16.59
CA GLN A 103 -5.62 9.00 -15.83
C GLN A 103 -5.11 8.82 -14.40
N SER A 104 -5.39 7.67 -13.77
CA SER A 104 -4.94 7.40 -12.41
C SER A 104 -3.42 7.40 -12.31
N PHE A 105 -2.69 6.90 -13.31
CA PHE A 105 -1.22 6.98 -13.29
C PHE A 105 -0.69 8.41 -13.19
N GLY A 106 -1.21 9.33 -14.01
CA GLY A 106 -0.77 10.72 -13.99
C GLY A 106 -1.11 11.43 -12.68
N ILE A 107 -2.31 11.19 -12.14
CA ILE A 107 -2.77 11.82 -10.89
C ILE A 107 -2.02 11.23 -9.69
N VAL A 108 -1.87 9.90 -9.61
CA VAL A 108 -1.14 9.24 -8.52
C VAL A 108 0.33 9.67 -8.54
N LEU A 109 0.98 9.72 -9.71
CA LEU A 109 2.36 10.20 -9.83
C LEU A 109 2.51 11.64 -9.34
N LEU A 110 1.60 12.52 -9.73
CA LEU A 110 1.62 13.92 -9.29
C LEU A 110 1.44 14.03 -7.77
N ILE A 111 0.53 13.26 -7.19
CA ILE A 111 0.32 13.21 -5.73
C ILE A 111 1.56 12.66 -5.02
N SER A 112 2.15 11.56 -5.50
CA SER A 112 3.41 11.01 -4.96
C SER A 112 4.52 12.06 -4.96
N ILE A 113 4.71 12.80 -6.05
CA ILE A 113 5.73 13.86 -6.12
C ILE A 113 5.47 14.96 -5.07
N ILE A 114 4.21 15.39 -4.90
CA ILE A 114 3.85 16.41 -3.90
C ILE A 114 4.12 15.90 -2.48
N ILE A 115 3.70 14.68 -2.17
CA ILE A 115 3.88 14.07 -0.86
C ILE A 115 5.36 13.83 -0.56
N GLY A 116 6.13 13.31 -1.52
CA GLY A 116 7.56 13.08 -1.38
C GLY A 116 8.34 14.38 -1.20
N ALA A 117 8.00 15.43 -1.97
CA ALA A 117 8.59 16.76 -1.79
C ALA A 117 8.26 17.35 -0.41
N ALA A 118 7.00 17.27 0.03
CA ALA A 118 6.60 17.73 1.36
C ALA A 118 7.33 16.95 2.48
N GLY A 119 7.45 15.63 2.34
CA GLY A 119 8.20 14.78 3.26
C GLY A 119 9.68 15.15 3.33
N ALA A 120 10.32 15.39 2.18
CA ALA A 120 11.71 15.83 2.11
C ALA A 120 11.96 17.22 2.71
N MET A 121 11.00 18.15 2.59
CA MET A 121 11.11 19.47 3.23
C MET A 121 11.00 19.37 4.76
N ILE A 122 10.15 18.47 5.25
CA ILE A 122 9.89 18.29 6.69
C ILE A 122 10.98 17.41 7.34
N SER A 123 11.70 16.60 6.57
CA SER A 123 12.64 15.59 7.08
C SER A 123 13.72 16.14 8.01
N TRP A 124 14.18 17.38 7.77
CA TRP A 124 15.23 18.01 8.57
C TRP A 124 14.77 18.40 9.99
N GLY A 125 13.49 18.74 10.17
CA GLY A 125 12.94 19.16 11.47
C GLY A 125 12.17 18.05 12.19
N LEU A 126 11.70 17.04 11.47
CA LEU A 126 10.80 16.01 12.00
C LEU A 126 11.39 15.24 13.20
N PRO A 127 12.65 14.73 13.17
CA PRO A 127 13.17 13.96 14.28
C PRO A 127 13.33 14.77 15.57
N ALA A 128 13.58 16.08 15.45
CA ALA A 128 13.63 17.00 16.58
C ALA A 128 12.23 17.26 17.15
N TRP A 129 11.21 17.45 16.30
CA TRP A 129 9.81 17.64 16.75
C TRP A 129 9.24 16.41 17.43
N LEU A 130 9.68 15.22 17.04
CA LEU A 130 9.27 13.95 17.63
C LEU A 130 10.02 13.61 18.93
N GLY A 131 10.92 14.49 19.39
CA GLY A 131 11.65 14.31 20.64
C GLY A 131 12.82 13.33 20.57
N GLY A 132 13.41 13.12 19.38
CA GLY A 132 14.58 12.26 19.22
C GLY A 132 15.82 12.83 19.90
N GLU A 133 16.62 11.99 20.52
CA GLU A 133 17.92 12.36 21.10
C GLU A 133 18.94 12.67 19.98
N GLU A 134 19.86 13.62 20.22
CA GLU A 134 20.91 14.03 19.25
C GLU A 134 21.63 12.89 18.50
N PRO A 135 22.02 11.76 19.14
CA PRO A 135 22.69 10.67 18.43
C PRO A 135 21.82 9.95 17.39
N ILE A 136 20.48 10.05 17.49
CA ILE A 136 19.51 9.29 16.68
C ILE A 136 18.90 10.18 15.58
N GLN A 137 18.90 11.50 15.77
CA GLN A 137 18.28 12.46 14.85
C GLN A 137 18.86 12.40 13.43
N LYS A 138 20.18 12.22 13.29
CA LYS A 138 20.84 12.19 11.97
C LYS A 138 20.41 10.98 11.14
N ASP A 139 20.40 9.80 11.77
CA ASP A 139 20.01 8.54 11.12
C ASP A 139 18.50 8.54 10.81
N ALA A 140 17.68 9.04 11.74
CA ALA A 140 16.24 9.22 11.54
C ALA A 140 15.92 10.17 10.36
N THR A 141 16.65 11.29 10.25
CA THR A 141 16.51 12.26 9.16
C THR A 141 16.84 11.61 7.82
N MET A 142 17.96 10.89 7.74
CA MET A 142 18.41 10.26 6.50
C MET A 142 17.47 9.13 6.06
N TYR A 143 17.02 8.30 7.01
CA TYR A 143 16.03 7.26 6.74
C TYR A 143 14.71 7.84 6.24
N PHE A 144 14.19 8.88 6.91
CA PHE A 144 12.92 9.51 6.53
C PHE A 144 13.00 10.23 5.18
N LEU A 145 14.13 10.87 4.88
CA LEU A 145 14.37 11.51 3.58
C LEU A 145 14.37 10.49 2.44
N ILE A 146 15.12 9.39 2.59
CA ILE A 146 15.17 8.31 1.59
C ILE A 146 13.78 7.71 1.40
N THR A 147 13.07 7.47 2.50
CA THR A 147 11.72 6.89 2.44
C THR A 147 10.74 7.85 1.76
N SER A 148 10.78 9.14 2.08
CA SER A 148 9.92 10.16 1.46
C SER A 148 10.18 10.31 -0.04
N LEU A 149 11.43 10.20 -0.49
CA LEU A 149 11.78 10.24 -1.91
C LEU A 149 11.37 8.97 -2.67
N SER A 150 11.17 7.85 -1.98
CA SER A 150 10.78 6.57 -2.58
C SER A 150 9.28 6.38 -2.77
N MET A 151 8.46 7.26 -2.18
CA MET A 151 6.97 7.26 -2.24
C MET A 151 6.44 7.86 -3.55
#